data_AF-A0A7S3JZE4-F1
#
_entry.id   AF-A0A7S3JZE4-F1
#
_cell.length_a   1.000
_cell.length_b   1.000
_cell.length_c   1.000
_cell.angle_alpha   90.00
_cell.angle_beta   90.00
_cell.angle_gamma   90.00
#
_symmetry.space_group_name_H-M   'P 1'
#
loop_
_entity.id
_entity.type
_entity.pdbx_description
1 polymer ?
#
loop_
_entity_poly.entity_id
_entity_poly.type
_entity_poly.pdbx_seq_one_letter_code
_entity_poly.pdbx_strand_id
1 'polypeptide(L)'
;RLTEDARARHADRLYEAAGEELAKRAPVDVLAKTDSQVLAEIVDRHVEKRQRRIQELAVGTLSGKLLIYDSATGSTLRTIEAHNNRVVRVAYSFDGSMVATASHDHTTRLWNTNTYACLHTLQHNDVVWAVAFSKLNRSV
;
A
#
# COMPACT_ATOMS: atom_id res chain seq x y z
N ARG A 1 18.90 -16.15 5.15
CA ARG A 1 17.76 -16.67 5.95
C ARG A 1 18.10 -16.45 7.42
N LEU A 2 17.65 -15.34 8.00
CA LEU A 2 17.75 -15.13 9.45
C LEU A 2 16.69 -16.03 10.10
N THR A 3 17.12 -16.87 11.04
CA THR A 3 16.27 -17.83 11.75
C THR A 3 15.17 -17.09 12.51
N GLU A 4 13.98 -17.69 12.63
CA GLU A 4 12.81 -17.09 13.30
C GLU A 4 13.13 -16.59 14.72
N ASP A 5 14.11 -17.23 15.35
CA ASP A 5 14.66 -16.92 16.66
C ASP A 5 15.33 -15.53 16.74
N ALA A 6 15.86 -15.02 15.62
CA ALA A 6 16.40 -13.66 15.54
C ALA A 6 15.31 -12.59 15.39
N ARG A 7 14.14 -12.96 14.86
CA ARG A 7 12.98 -12.07 14.74
C ARG A 7 12.27 -11.92 16.09
N ALA A 8 12.10 -13.03 16.82
CA ALA A 8 11.53 -13.00 18.18
C ALA A 8 12.37 -12.11 19.11
N ARG A 9 13.70 -12.30 19.13
CA ARG A 9 14.63 -11.46 19.91
C ARG A 9 14.70 -10.00 19.48
N HIS A 10 14.27 -9.67 18.26
CA HIS A 10 14.18 -8.30 17.80
C HIS A 10 12.84 -7.67 18.23
N ALA A 11 11.75 -8.43 18.23
CA ALA A 11 10.46 -7.98 18.75
C ALA A 11 10.53 -7.67 20.24
N ASP A 12 11.14 -8.55 21.05
CA ASP A 12 11.25 -8.34 22.51
C ASP A 12 12.04 -7.05 22.85
N ARG A 13 13.12 -6.79 22.12
CA ARG A 13 13.90 -5.55 22.31
C ARG A 13 13.14 -4.28 21.90
N LEU A 14 12.24 -4.39 20.93
CA LEU A 14 11.40 -3.26 20.53
C LEU A 14 10.29 -3.00 21.56
N TYR A 15 9.77 -4.05 22.20
CA TYR A 15 8.82 -3.90 23.31
C TYR A 15 9.46 -3.26 24.54
N GLU A 16 10.68 -3.68 24.92
CA GLU A 16 11.38 -3.05 26.04
C GLU A 16 11.78 -1.60 25.74
N ALA A 17 12.32 -1.31 24.56
CA ALA A 17 12.70 0.06 24.18
C ALA A 17 11.49 1.00 24.07
N ALA A 18 10.33 0.49 23.63
CA ALA A 18 9.10 1.25 23.63
C ALA A 18 8.57 1.52 25.04
N GLY A 19 8.69 0.53 25.95
CA GLY A 19 8.36 0.69 27.36
C GLY A 19 9.18 1.77 28.06
N GLU A 20 10.50 1.81 27.80
CA GLU A 20 11.38 2.83 28.38
C GLU A 20 11.11 4.24 27.84
N GLU A 21 10.81 4.40 26.55
CA GLU A 21 10.48 5.70 25.98
C GLU A 21 9.10 6.22 26.42
N LEU A 22 8.15 5.33 26.67
CA LEU A 22 6.85 5.67 27.27
C LEU A 22 6.99 6.10 28.74
N ALA A 23 7.90 5.45 29.50
CA ALA A 23 8.16 5.79 30.90
C ALA A 23 8.84 7.17 31.09
N LYS A 24 9.60 7.65 30.09
CA LYS A 24 10.27 8.96 30.14
C LYS A 24 9.34 10.15 29.82
N ARG A 25 8.20 9.90 29.19
CA ARG A 25 7.43 10.94 28.47
C ARG A 25 6.06 11.27 29.06
N ALA A 26 5.62 10.57 30.11
CA ALA A 26 4.33 10.81 30.74
C ALA A 26 4.45 10.98 32.27
N PRO A 27 3.67 11.88 32.89
CA PRO A 27 3.54 11.92 34.36
C PRO A 27 2.90 10.60 34.84
N VAL A 28 3.45 10.07 35.93
CA VAL A 28 3.21 8.72 36.48
C VAL A 28 1.74 8.44 36.85
N ASP A 29 0.88 9.45 36.90
CA ASP A 29 -0.52 9.32 37.34
C ASP A 29 -1.51 8.87 36.24
N VAL A 30 -1.11 8.85 34.96
CA VAL A 30 -2.02 8.48 33.85
C VAL A 30 -2.05 6.97 33.58
N LEU A 31 -1.09 6.21 34.12
CA LEU A 31 -0.93 4.77 33.85
C LEU A 31 -1.80 3.85 34.72
N ALA A 32 -2.53 4.37 35.72
CA ALA A 32 -3.31 3.54 36.64
C ALA A 32 -4.79 3.29 36.22
N LYS A 33 -5.27 3.90 35.13
CA LYS A 33 -6.70 3.84 34.75
C LYS A 33 -6.99 3.62 33.26
N THR A 34 -6.00 3.34 32.43
CA THR A 34 -6.26 3.10 31.01
C THR A 34 -6.57 1.62 30.80
N ASP A 35 -7.87 1.33 30.63
CA ASP A 35 -8.41 0.02 30.30
C ASP A 35 -7.59 -0.67 29.22
N SER A 36 -7.20 -1.92 29.49
CA SER A 36 -6.45 -2.81 28.60
C SER A 36 -7.01 -2.86 27.16
N GLN A 37 -8.32 -2.62 27.00
CA GLN A 37 -8.98 -2.52 25.70
C GLN A 37 -8.55 -1.31 24.87
N VAL A 38 -8.38 -0.12 25.45
CA VAL A 38 -8.06 1.10 24.68
C VAL A 38 -6.62 1.09 24.20
N LEU A 39 -5.70 0.55 25.01
CA LEU A 39 -4.31 0.38 24.61
C LEU A 39 -4.14 -0.69 23.53
N ALA A 40 -4.86 -1.81 23.63
CA ALA A 40 -4.91 -2.81 22.56
C ALA A 40 -5.49 -2.22 21.26
N GLU A 41 -6.58 -1.46 21.33
CA GLU A 41 -7.21 -0.86 20.15
C GLU A 41 -6.32 0.21 19.48
N ILE A 42 -5.58 0.99 20.27
CA ILE A 42 -4.62 1.98 19.74
C ILE A 42 -3.42 1.29 19.09
N VAL A 43 -2.90 0.21 19.70
CA VAL A 43 -1.80 -0.58 19.16
C VAL A 43 -2.25 -1.32 17.89
N ASP A 44 -3.43 -1.93 17.88
CA ASP A 44 -3.99 -2.60 16.71
C ASP A 44 -4.24 -1.62 15.58
N ARG A 45 -4.84 -0.46 15.87
CA ARG A 45 -5.02 0.62 14.88
C ARG A 45 -3.69 1.17 14.35
N HIS A 46 -2.62 1.11 15.15
CA HIS A 46 -1.27 1.53 14.77
C HIS A 46 -0.52 0.45 13.97
N VAL A 47 -0.71 -0.82 14.31
CA VAL A 47 -0.15 -2.00 13.64
C VAL A 47 -0.85 -2.22 12.30
N GLU A 48 -2.18 -2.14 12.23
CA GLU A 48 -2.97 -2.22 10.99
C GLU A 48 -2.65 -1.09 10.02
N LYS A 49 -2.51 0.15 10.51
CA LYS A 49 -2.06 1.27 9.67
C LYS A 49 -0.63 1.09 9.17
N ARG A 50 0.25 0.47 9.96
CA ARG A 50 1.64 0.14 9.56
C ARG A 50 1.74 -1.07 8.64
N GLN A 51 0.77 -1.99 8.70
CA GLN A 51 0.72 -3.22 7.89
C GLN A 51 0.05 -3.02 6.52
N ARG A 52 -0.48 -1.82 6.22
CA ARG A 52 -0.80 -1.37 4.84
C ARG A 52 0.44 -1.08 4.00
N ARG A 53 1.57 -1.74 4.29
CA ARG A 53 2.77 -1.73 3.45
C ARG A 53 2.54 -2.72 2.29
N ILE A 54 1.54 -2.38 1.48
CA ILE A 54 1.07 -2.98 0.22
C ILE A 54 1.04 -4.51 0.24
N GLN A 55 -0.11 -5.06 0.67
CA GLN A 55 -0.53 -6.43 0.38
C GLN A 55 -1.46 -6.48 -0.86
N GLU A 56 -1.36 -5.50 -1.76
CA GLU A 56 -2.24 -5.38 -2.94
C GLU A 56 -1.43 -5.41 -4.23
N LEU A 57 -1.64 -6.42 -5.07
CA LEU A 57 -1.01 -6.59 -6.37
C LEU A 57 -1.97 -6.14 -7.48
N ALA A 58 -1.54 -5.19 -8.30
CA ALA A 58 -2.30 -4.74 -9.46
C ALA A 58 -1.79 -5.39 -10.75
N VAL A 59 -2.70 -5.98 -11.54
CA VAL A 59 -2.40 -6.70 -12.78
C VAL A 59 -3.29 -6.20 -13.90
N GLY A 60 -2.67 -5.73 -14.98
CA GLY A 60 -3.37 -5.33 -16.19
C GLY A 60 -3.69 -6.53 -17.08
N THR A 61 -4.89 -6.57 -17.67
CA THR A 61 -5.32 -7.66 -18.55
C THR A 61 -5.30 -7.27 -20.03
N LEU A 62 -5.39 -8.29 -20.90
CA LEU A 62 -5.56 -8.12 -22.35
C LEU A 62 -6.90 -7.48 -22.72
N SER A 63 -7.91 -7.61 -21.86
CA SER A 63 -9.25 -7.03 -22.07
C SER A 63 -9.37 -5.58 -21.60
N GLY A 64 -8.29 -4.96 -21.13
CA GLY A 64 -8.31 -3.58 -20.62
C GLY A 64 -8.73 -3.44 -19.15
N LYS A 65 -8.84 -4.55 -18.42
CA LYS A 65 -9.16 -4.55 -16.99
C LYS A 65 -7.91 -4.40 -16.15
N LEU A 66 -8.07 -3.80 -14.97
CA LEU A 66 -7.09 -3.79 -13.90
C LEU A 66 -7.63 -4.64 -12.74
N LEU A 67 -6.96 -5.75 -12.46
CA LEU A 67 -7.28 -6.68 -11.38
C LEU A 67 -6.43 -6.35 -10.17
N ILE A 68 -7.06 -6.26 -9.00
CA ILE A 68 -6.38 -6.05 -7.72
C ILE A 68 -6.51 -7.34 -6.93
N TYR A 69 -5.38 -7.86 -6.48
CA TYR A 69 -5.26 -9.08 -5.70
C TYR A 69 -4.69 -8.81 -4.33
N ASP A 70 -5.14 -9.57 -3.35
CA ASP A 70 -4.45 -9.68 -2.07
C ASP A 70 -3.19 -10.53 -2.28
N SER A 71 -2.00 -9.98 -1.99
CA SER A 71 -0.74 -10.67 -2.25
C SER A 71 -0.42 -11.78 -1.26
N ALA A 72 -1.06 -11.80 -0.09
CA ALA A 72 -0.84 -12.84 0.92
C ALA A 72 -1.66 -14.10 0.61
N THR A 73 -2.90 -13.93 0.15
CA THR A 73 -3.86 -15.00 -0.11
C THR A 73 -4.02 -15.33 -1.59
N GLY A 74 -3.63 -14.42 -2.49
CA GLY A 74 -3.85 -14.53 -3.93
C GLY A 74 -5.31 -14.28 -4.35
N SER A 75 -6.17 -13.85 -3.44
CA SER A 75 -7.60 -13.65 -3.72
C SER A 75 -7.85 -12.36 -4.49
N THR A 76 -8.79 -12.39 -5.44
CA THR A 76 -9.20 -11.17 -6.17
C THR A 76 -9.97 -10.24 -5.24
N LEU A 77 -9.44 -9.04 -5.00
CA LEU A 77 -10.08 -8.00 -4.22
C LEU A 77 -11.01 -7.13 -5.08
N ARG A 78 -10.57 -6.81 -6.31
CA ARG A 78 -11.32 -5.90 -7.21
C ARG A 78 -11.01 -6.16 -8.67
N THR A 79 -12.00 -5.88 -9.52
CA THR A 79 -11.85 -5.77 -10.98
C THR A 79 -12.30 -4.39 -11.44
N ILE A 80 -11.46 -3.68 -12.17
CA ILE A 80 -11.69 -2.31 -12.63
C ILE A 80 -11.67 -2.31 -14.16
N GLU A 81 -12.69 -1.75 -14.80
CA GLU A 81 -12.68 -1.47 -16.24
C GLU A 81 -11.78 -0.25 -16.50
N ALA A 82 -10.49 -0.50 -16.72
CA ALA A 82 -9.48 0.55 -16.71
C ALA A 82 -9.31 1.22 -18.08
N HIS A 83 -9.30 0.43 -19.14
CA HIS A 83 -8.96 0.83 -20.50
C HIS A 83 -9.85 0.13 -21.53
N ASN A 84 -9.95 0.70 -22.73
CA ASN A 84 -10.72 0.12 -23.85
C ASN A 84 -9.92 -0.94 -24.64
N ASN A 85 -8.66 -1.13 -24.29
CA ASN A 85 -7.74 -2.09 -24.91
C ASN A 85 -6.73 -2.58 -23.86
N ARG A 86 -5.93 -3.58 -24.21
CA ARG A 86 -4.91 -4.23 -23.36
C ARG A 86 -4.13 -3.22 -22.51
N VAL A 87 -4.14 -3.46 -21.20
CA VAL A 87 -3.20 -2.81 -20.28
C VAL A 87 -1.85 -3.49 -20.42
N VAL A 88 -0.84 -2.72 -20.83
CA VAL A 88 0.51 -3.23 -21.13
C VAL A 88 1.40 -3.14 -19.91
N ARG A 89 1.25 -2.07 -19.12
CA ARG A 89 2.04 -1.82 -17.91
C ARG A 89 1.19 -1.22 -16.81
N VAL A 90 1.61 -1.54 -15.59
CA VAL A 90 1.07 -1.05 -14.33
C VAL A 90 2.26 -0.69 -13.44
N ALA A 91 2.23 0.50 -12.84
CA ALA A 91 3.27 0.96 -11.92
C ALA A 91 2.63 1.60 -10.69
N TYR A 92 3.13 1.29 -9.50
CA TYR A 92 2.73 1.99 -8.27
C TYR A 92 3.63 3.21 -8.04
N SER A 93 3.06 4.24 -7.43
CA SER A 93 3.83 5.32 -6.84
C SER A 93 4.65 4.81 -5.65
N PHE A 94 5.73 5.51 -5.30
CA PHE A 94 6.63 5.06 -4.22
C PHE A 94 5.93 4.96 -2.86
N ASP A 95 4.98 5.84 -2.61
CA ASP A 95 4.13 5.85 -1.41
C ASP A 95 2.91 4.92 -1.50
N GLY A 96 2.71 4.25 -2.65
CA GLY A 96 1.58 3.35 -2.89
C GLY A 96 0.22 4.03 -2.95
N SER A 97 0.15 5.36 -2.96
CA SER A 97 -1.11 6.12 -3.00
C SER A 97 -1.76 6.15 -4.39
N MET A 98 -0.97 5.89 -5.42
CA MET A 98 -1.40 5.92 -6.82
C MET A 98 -0.91 4.69 -7.57
N VAL A 99 -1.68 4.31 -8.59
CA VAL A 99 -1.23 3.39 -9.63
C VAL A 99 -1.39 4.07 -10.98
N ALA A 100 -0.44 3.84 -11.88
CA ALA A 100 -0.48 4.29 -13.26
C ALA A 100 -0.60 3.08 -14.18
N THR A 101 -1.43 3.20 -15.20
CA THR A 101 -1.66 2.15 -16.20
C THR A 101 -1.43 2.69 -17.59
N ALA A 102 -0.70 1.96 -18.43
CA ALA A 102 -0.45 2.27 -19.83
C ALA A 102 -1.11 1.22 -20.73
N SER A 103 -1.72 1.66 -21.84
CA SER A 103 -2.53 0.80 -22.68
C SER A 103 -2.33 1.03 -24.18
N HIS A 104 -2.71 0.01 -24.96
CA HIS A 104 -2.90 0.09 -26.41
C HIS A 104 -4.11 0.95 -26.83
N ASP A 105 -4.89 1.49 -25.89
CA ASP A 105 -5.95 2.47 -26.21
C ASP A 105 -5.42 3.91 -26.35
N HIS A 106 -4.09 4.05 -26.42
CA HIS A 106 -3.35 5.30 -26.55
C HIS A 106 -3.50 6.22 -25.32
N THR A 107 -3.88 5.65 -24.18
CA THR A 107 -3.97 6.41 -22.93
C THR A 107 -3.10 5.84 -21.82
N THR A 108 -2.63 6.76 -20.98
CA THR A 108 -2.11 6.45 -19.65
C THR A 108 -3.12 6.96 -18.63
N ARG A 109 -3.49 6.15 -17.64
CA ARG A 109 -4.44 6.55 -16.59
C ARG A 109 -3.79 6.46 -15.22
N LEU A 110 -4.10 7.43 -14.37
CA LEU A 110 -3.68 7.50 -12.98
C LEU A 110 -4.87 7.23 -12.09
N TRP A 111 -4.71 6.37 -11.09
CA TRP A 111 -5.78 5.96 -10.19
C TRP A 111 -5.36 6.15 -8.74
N ASN A 112 -6.31 6.51 -7.89
CA ASN A 112 -6.13 6.50 -6.44
C ASN A 112 -6.22 5.06 -5.92
N THR A 113 -5.29 4.58 -5.11
CA THR A 113 -5.30 3.18 -4.63
C THR A 113 -6.30 2.92 -3.51
N ASN A 114 -6.78 3.95 -2.79
CA ASN A 114 -7.79 3.77 -1.75
C ASN A 114 -9.20 3.66 -2.34
N THR A 115 -9.50 4.47 -3.37
CA THR A 115 -10.84 4.53 -3.97
C THR A 115 -10.93 3.82 -5.32
N TYR A 116 -9.79 3.57 -5.96
CA TYR A 116 -9.68 3.10 -7.34
C TYR A 116 -10.42 3.97 -8.36
N ALA A 117 -10.61 5.26 -8.03
CA ALA A 117 -11.12 6.26 -8.95
C ALA A 117 -10.02 6.72 -9.91
N CYS A 118 -10.38 6.89 -11.18
CA CYS A 118 -9.49 7.50 -12.17
C CYS A 118 -9.32 9.00 -11.85
N LEU A 119 -8.09 9.40 -11.58
CA LEU A 119 -7.71 10.78 -11.27
C LEU A 119 -7.40 11.57 -12.55
N HIS A 120 -6.63 10.95 -13.46
CA HIS A 120 -6.23 11.57 -14.71
C HIS A 120 -6.17 10.55 -15.84
N THR A 121 -6.54 11.01 -17.03
CA THR A 121 -6.34 10.30 -18.30
C THR A 121 -5.44 11.16 -19.17
N LEU A 122 -4.27 10.66 -19.52
CA LEU A 122 -3.30 11.27 -20.41
C LEU A 122 -3.43 10.60 -21.77
N GLN A 123 -3.63 11.40 -22.80
CA GLN A 123 -3.79 10.90 -24.17
C GLN A 123 -2.47 11.01 -24.93
N HIS A 124 -2.17 9.97 -25.71
CA HIS A 124 -1.01 9.87 -26.58
C HIS A 124 -1.48 9.68 -28.02
N ASN A 125 -0.59 9.95 -28.98
CA ASN A 125 -0.90 9.79 -30.41
C ASN A 125 -0.78 8.34 -30.90
N ASP A 126 -0.27 7.45 -30.06
CA ASP A 126 -0.03 6.04 -30.37
C ASP A 126 -0.09 5.21 -29.08
N VAL A 127 0.05 3.88 -29.22
CA VAL A 127 0.07 2.92 -28.13
C VAL A 127 1.11 3.26 -27.06
N VAL A 128 0.74 3.09 -25.79
CA VAL A 128 1.64 3.35 -24.67
C VAL A 128 2.21 2.04 -24.16
N TRP A 129 3.52 1.86 -24.34
CA TRP A 129 4.21 0.63 -23.96
C TRP A 129 4.65 0.58 -22.50
N ALA A 130 4.92 1.73 -21.90
CA ALA A 130 5.52 1.82 -20.58
C ALA A 130 5.02 3.04 -19.79
N VAL A 131 5.00 2.88 -18.47
CA VAL A 131 4.78 3.94 -17.50
C VAL A 131 5.60 3.63 -16.26
N ALA A 132 6.15 4.65 -15.61
CA ALA A 132 6.93 4.51 -14.39
C ALA A 132 6.83 5.77 -13.54
N PHE A 133 6.72 5.59 -12.22
CA PHE A 133 6.82 6.72 -11.30
C PHE A 133 8.29 7.07 -11.05
N SER A 134 8.58 8.37 -11.02
CA SER A 134 9.81 8.86 -10.40
C SER A 134 9.84 8.48 -8.92
N LYS A 135 11.02 8.15 -8.38
CA LYS A 135 11.18 7.75 -6.96
C LYS A 135 10.69 8.78 -5.95
N LEU A 136 10.59 10.05 -6.36
CA LEU A 136 10.08 11.15 -5.53
C LEU A 136 8.61 11.48 -5.82
N ASN A 137 7.90 10.66 -6.61
CA ASN A 137 6.53 10.89 -7.08
C ASN A 137 6.32 12.25 -7.77
N ARG A 138 7.39 12.86 -8.31
CA ARG A 138 7.33 14.19 -8.95
C ARG A 138 6.84 14.14 -10.39
N SER A 139 6.84 12.96 -11.01
CA SER A 139 6.44 12.76 -12.39
C SER A 139 6.05 11.30 -12.63
N VAL A 140 5.19 11.12 -13.64
CA VAL A 140 4.75 9.84 -14.20
C VAL A 140 4.93 9.86 -15.70
#